data_AF-A0A7S1QBF3-F1
#
_entry.id   AF-A0A7S1QBF3-F1
#
_cell.length_a   1.000
_cell.length_b   1.000
_cell.length_c   1.000
_cell.angle_alpha   90.00
_cell.angle_beta   90.00
_cell.angle_gamma   90.00
#
_symmetry.space_group_name_H-M   'P 1'
#
loop_
_entity.id
_entity.type
_entity.pdbx_description
1 polymer ?
#
loop_
_entity_poly.entity_id
_entity_poly.type
_entity_poly.pdbx_seq_one_letter_code
_entity_poly.pdbx_strand_id
1 'polypeptide(L)'
;MPVRGDPDNLLIGRTLDTPSGDLRAALTQATGDRFDFIAIPLAAPGGQGRGVDMQPSVDSDLVLESSIWRTAVVGAASESLVPDTAQSPAEAEARCQALETELRWAAHLGLRAVLLPPPSAAAGGCSYARAVGEFLLAGVFPEPSAEEGGPPPGP
;
A
#
# COMPACT_ATOMS: atom_id res chain seq x y z
N MET A 1 -0.24 -30.51 -19.42
CA MET A 1 -0.09 -29.76 -20.69
C MET A 1 0.98 -28.70 -20.48
N PRO A 2 2.03 -28.60 -21.31
CA PRO A 2 2.99 -27.52 -21.18
C PRO A 2 2.35 -26.23 -21.74
N VAL A 3 2.29 -25.19 -20.92
CA VAL A 3 1.83 -23.86 -21.34
C VAL A 3 2.90 -23.28 -22.26
N ARG A 4 2.59 -23.10 -23.56
CA ARG A 4 3.44 -22.36 -24.50
C ARG A 4 3.12 -20.88 -24.36
N GLY A 5 3.77 -20.21 -23.42
CA GLY A 5 3.86 -18.74 -23.38
C GLY A 5 5.18 -18.29 -24.00
N ASP A 6 5.16 -17.16 -24.70
CA ASP A 6 6.39 -16.44 -25.05
C ASP A 6 7.04 -15.95 -23.73
N PRO A 7 8.29 -16.31 -23.41
CA PRO A 7 8.95 -15.86 -22.19
C PRO A 7 9.02 -14.33 -22.09
N ASP A 8 8.96 -13.61 -23.21
CA ASP A 8 8.95 -12.15 -23.24
C ASP A 8 7.63 -11.52 -22.72
N ASN A 9 6.60 -12.34 -22.49
CA ASN A 9 5.32 -11.89 -21.91
C ASN A 9 5.22 -12.14 -20.39
N LEU A 10 6.29 -12.61 -19.74
CA LEU A 10 6.29 -12.86 -18.31
C LEU A 10 6.68 -11.59 -17.54
N LEU A 11 5.72 -10.97 -16.87
CA LEU A 11 6.00 -9.86 -15.96
C LEU A 11 6.51 -10.40 -14.61
N ILE A 12 7.70 -10.01 -14.21
CA ILE A 12 8.36 -10.45 -12.97
C ILE A 12 8.58 -9.25 -12.06
N GLY A 13 8.06 -9.37 -10.84
CA GLY A 13 8.28 -8.39 -9.79
C GLY A 13 9.26 -8.86 -8.73
N ARG A 14 9.89 -7.91 -8.04
CA ARG A 14 10.71 -8.17 -6.85
C ARG A 14 10.10 -7.53 -5.60
N THR A 15 9.92 -8.32 -4.55
CA THR A 15 9.52 -7.79 -3.23
C THR A 15 10.74 -7.26 -2.48
N LEU A 16 10.58 -6.10 -1.85
CA LEU A 16 11.56 -5.52 -0.92
C LEU A 16 11.04 -5.74 0.50
N ASP A 17 11.84 -6.36 1.36
CA ASP A 17 11.42 -6.66 2.75
C ASP A 17 11.51 -5.44 3.67
N THR A 18 12.32 -4.45 3.29
CA THR A 18 12.54 -3.24 4.08
C THR A 18 12.31 -1.99 3.23
N PRO A 19 11.82 -0.90 3.84
CA PRO A 19 11.86 0.42 3.23
C PRO A 19 13.29 0.73 2.76
N SER A 20 13.55 0.68 1.46
CA SER A 20 14.85 1.10 0.95
C SER A 20 14.95 2.61 1.14
N GLY A 21 15.90 3.10 1.92
CA GLY A 21 16.14 4.53 2.12
C GLY A 21 16.36 5.31 0.81
N ASP A 22 16.68 4.61 -0.29
CA ASP A 22 16.65 5.13 -1.65
C ASP A 22 15.86 4.21 -2.59
N LEU A 23 14.55 4.50 -2.71
CA LEU A 23 13.63 3.78 -3.61
C LEU A 23 14.03 3.90 -5.08
N ARG A 24 14.65 5.00 -5.48
CA ARG A 24 15.07 5.24 -6.86
C ARG A 24 16.26 4.36 -7.23
N ALA A 25 17.22 4.23 -6.31
CA ALA A 25 18.32 3.28 -6.47
C ALA A 25 17.79 1.84 -6.54
N ALA A 26 16.83 1.47 -5.69
CA ALA A 26 16.23 0.14 -5.69
C ALA A 26 15.51 -0.18 -7.03
N LEU A 27 14.76 0.78 -7.58
CA LEU A 27 14.14 0.65 -8.91
C LEU A 27 15.17 0.53 -10.03
N THR A 28 16.23 1.33 -9.99
CA THR A 28 17.30 1.30 -10.99
C THR A 28 18.00 -0.07 -10.98
N GLN A 29 18.28 -0.59 -9.78
CA GLN A 29 18.84 -1.93 -9.61
C GLN A 29 17.89 -3.01 -10.11
N ALA A 30 16.61 -2.95 -9.72
CA ALA A 30 15.60 -3.94 -10.14
C ALA A 30 15.44 -3.98 -11.66
N THR A 31 15.48 -2.82 -12.32
CA THR A 31 15.45 -2.70 -13.78
C THR A 31 16.71 -3.34 -14.40
N GLY A 32 17.89 -3.11 -13.81
CA GLY A 32 19.13 -3.77 -14.24
C GLY A 32 19.12 -5.30 -14.08
N ASP A 33 18.44 -5.78 -13.03
CA ASP A 33 18.23 -7.20 -12.75
C ASP A 33 17.10 -7.83 -13.62
N ARG A 34 16.47 -7.03 -14.51
CA ARG A 34 15.36 -7.41 -15.39
C ARG A 34 14.04 -7.73 -14.67
N PHE A 35 13.74 -6.99 -13.60
CA PHE A 35 12.41 -6.97 -13.01
C PHE A 35 11.57 -5.81 -13.59
N ASP A 36 10.30 -6.07 -13.85
CA ASP A 36 9.35 -5.10 -14.42
C ASP A 36 8.76 -4.17 -13.35
N PHE A 37 8.69 -4.63 -12.10
CA PHE A 37 8.17 -3.85 -10.99
C PHE A 37 8.77 -4.28 -9.65
N ILE A 38 8.60 -3.44 -8.64
CA ILE A 38 8.94 -3.76 -7.26
C ILE A 38 7.69 -3.72 -6.39
N ALA A 39 7.65 -4.59 -5.39
CA ALA A 39 6.69 -4.52 -4.30
C ALA A 39 7.37 -3.96 -3.05
N ILE A 40 6.80 -2.90 -2.48
CA ILE A 40 7.35 -2.24 -1.27
C ILE A 40 6.36 -2.36 -0.11
N PRO A 41 6.82 -2.49 1.14
CA PRO A 41 5.92 -2.42 2.27
C PRO A 41 5.27 -1.04 2.31
N LEU A 42 4.00 -0.96 2.71
CA LEU A 42 3.29 0.33 2.82
C LEU A 42 3.65 1.06 4.11
N ALA A 43 3.84 0.32 5.19
CA ALA A 43 4.30 0.83 6.48
C ALA A 43 5.75 0.44 6.75
N ALA A 44 6.47 1.28 7.49
CA ALA A 44 7.78 0.94 8.02
C ALA A 44 7.68 -0.25 9.01
N PRO A 45 8.76 -1.01 9.26
CA PRO A 45 8.75 -2.08 10.26
C PRO A 45 8.35 -1.56 11.65
N GLY A 46 7.26 -2.08 12.19
CA GLY A 46 6.68 -1.61 13.47
C GLY A 46 5.93 -0.26 13.36
N GLY A 47 5.82 0.29 12.16
CA GLY A 47 5.12 1.54 11.84
C GLY A 47 3.64 1.36 11.53
N GLN A 48 3.06 0.19 11.79
CA GLN A 48 1.63 -0.03 11.61
C GLN A 48 0.85 0.86 12.58
N GLY A 49 -0.11 1.61 12.06
CA GLY A 49 -0.87 2.55 12.86
C GLY A 49 -2.17 2.94 12.18
N ARG A 50 -2.95 3.78 12.88
CA ARG A 50 -4.21 4.32 12.37
C ARG A 50 -4.02 5.79 12.05
N GLY A 51 -4.42 6.22 10.86
CA GLY A 51 -4.28 7.61 10.44
C GLY A 51 -2.87 8.15 10.66
N VAL A 52 -2.73 9.15 11.53
CA VAL A 52 -1.46 9.84 11.82
C VAL A 52 -0.43 8.99 12.57
N ASP A 53 -0.86 7.88 13.20
CA ASP A 53 0.05 6.99 13.93
C ASP A 53 0.78 6.03 12.98
N MET A 54 0.35 5.93 11.72
CA MET A 54 1.04 5.12 10.71
C MET A 54 2.35 5.80 10.30
N GLN A 55 3.44 5.04 10.31
CA GLN A 55 4.70 5.45 9.71
C GLN A 55 4.81 4.83 8.32
N PRO A 56 4.70 5.63 7.25
CA PRO A 56 4.80 5.10 5.89
C PRO A 56 6.21 4.58 5.61
N SER A 57 6.33 3.58 4.75
CA SER A 57 7.63 3.09 4.28
C SER A 57 8.37 4.13 3.43
N VAL A 58 7.67 5.13 2.91
CA VAL A 58 8.24 6.17 2.07
C VAL A 58 7.78 7.50 2.60
N ASP A 59 8.73 8.40 2.85
CA ASP A 59 8.45 9.66 3.56
C ASP A 59 7.63 10.64 2.72
N SER A 60 7.66 10.49 1.38
CA SER A 60 6.93 11.36 0.46
C SER A 60 6.60 10.66 -0.86
N ASP A 61 5.45 11.00 -1.42
CA ASP A 61 5.04 10.69 -2.79
C ASP A 61 5.96 11.32 -3.84
N LEU A 62 6.62 12.45 -3.54
CA LEU A 62 7.52 13.18 -4.43
C LEU A 62 8.86 12.45 -4.70
N VAL A 63 9.12 11.33 -4.02
CA VAL A 63 10.35 10.53 -4.23
C VAL A 63 10.44 10.02 -5.68
N LEU A 64 9.28 9.68 -6.26
CA LEU A 64 9.14 9.22 -7.64
C LEU A 64 8.09 10.03 -8.39
N GLU A 65 8.18 10.02 -9.71
CA GLU A 65 7.12 10.54 -10.56
C GLU A 65 5.85 9.69 -10.42
N SER A 66 4.67 10.31 -10.49
CA SER A 66 3.38 9.61 -10.39
C SER A 66 3.21 8.50 -11.44
N SER A 67 3.86 8.64 -12.60
CA SER A 67 3.93 7.61 -13.65
C SER A 67 4.63 6.34 -13.17
N ILE A 68 5.73 6.49 -12.45
CA ILE A 68 6.55 5.39 -11.91
C ILE A 68 5.79 4.69 -10.78
N TRP A 69 5.19 5.45 -9.86
CA TRP A 69 4.32 4.89 -8.82
C TRP A 69 3.23 4.00 -9.39
N ARG A 70 2.56 4.47 -10.46
CA ARG A 70 1.47 3.74 -11.10
C ARG A 70 1.96 2.49 -11.86
N THR A 71 3.14 2.53 -12.47
CA THR A 71 3.56 1.48 -13.43
C THR A 71 4.57 0.49 -12.86
N ALA A 72 5.52 0.95 -12.04
CA ALA A 72 6.66 0.16 -11.58
C ALA A 72 6.58 -0.23 -10.10
N VAL A 73 5.61 0.31 -9.34
CA VAL A 73 5.49 0.03 -7.90
C VAL A 73 4.17 -0.66 -7.57
N VAL A 74 4.25 -1.61 -6.65
CA VAL A 74 3.14 -2.33 -6.02
C VAL A 74 3.29 -2.18 -4.51
N GLY A 75 2.18 -1.91 -3.81
CA GLY A 75 2.19 -1.83 -2.35
C GLY A 75 2.08 -3.23 -1.74
N ALA A 76 2.68 -3.46 -0.58
CA ALA A 76 2.46 -4.66 0.21
C ALA A 76 1.99 -4.23 1.61
N ALA A 77 0.77 -4.66 1.97
CA ALA A 77 0.23 -4.39 3.28
C ALA A 77 0.88 -5.28 4.35
N SER A 78 0.97 -4.78 5.58
CA SER A 78 1.63 -5.47 6.68
C SER A 78 0.97 -6.81 7.03
N GLU A 79 1.78 -7.88 7.19
CA GLU A 79 1.29 -9.22 7.51
C GLU A 79 0.57 -9.35 8.86
N SER A 80 0.88 -8.45 9.81
CA SER A 80 0.26 -8.41 11.13
C SER A 80 -1.18 -7.89 11.13
N LEU A 81 -1.65 -7.31 10.02
CA LEU A 81 -2.95 -6.64 9.92
C LEU A 81 -4.10 -7.58 9.53
N VAL A 82 -4.06 -8.84 9.93
CA VAL A 82 -5.18 -9.79 9.75
C VAL A 82 -6.14 -9.64 10.95
N PRO A 83 -7.32 -9.02 10.78
CA PRO A 83 -8.23 -8.73 11.90
C PRO A 83 -8.77 -10.00 12.56
N ASP A 84 -9.00 -11.04 11.77
CA ASP A 84 -9.63 -12.27 12.25
C ASP A 84 -8.71 -13.12 13.15
N THR A 85 -7.42 -12.81 13.27
CA THR A 85 -6.50 -13.46 14.23
C THR A 85 -6.45 -12.75 15.57
N ALA A 86 -7.17 -11.63 15.73
CA ALA A 86 -7.19 -10.85 16.96
C ALA A 86 -7.84 -11.63 18.10
N GLN A 87 -7.38 -11.39 19.33
CA GLN A 87 -7.89 -12.07 20.52
C GLN A 87 -9.07 -11.32 21.14
N SER A 88 -9.30 -10.06 20.73
CA SER A 88 -10.41 -9.24 21.21
C SER A 88 -11.09 -8.46 20.07
N PRO A 89 -12.38 -8.11 20.20
CA PRO A 89 -13.08 -7.29 19.21
C PRO A 89 -12.42 -5.91 19.00
N ALA A 90 -11.88 -5.30 20.06
CA ALA A 90 -11.21 -4.01 19.98
C ALA A 90 -9.91 -4.08 19.18
N GLU A 91 -9.16 -5.18 19.32
CA GLU A 91 -7.95 -5.44 18.53
C GLU A 91 -8.28 -5.79 17.07
N ALA A 92 -9.37 -6.52 16.82
CA ALA A 92 -9.84 -6.79 15.46
C ALA A 92 -10.16 -5.47 14.73
N GLU A 93 -10.95 -4.61 15.36
CA GLU A 93 -11.28 -3.29 14.82
C GLU A 93 -10.02 -2.43 14.65
N ALA A 94 -9.02 -2.57 15.52
CA ALA A 94 -7.73 -1.91 15.36
C ALA A 94 -7.00 -2.28 14.09
N ARG A 95 -6.96 -3.56 13.79
CA ARG A 95 -6.33 -4.09 12.58
C ARG A 95 -7.11 -3.71 11.33
N CYS A 96 -8.43 -3.68 11.38
CA CYS A 96 -9.27 -3.16 10.29
C CYS A 96 -8.91 -1.71 9.95
N GLN A 97 -8.85 -0.84 10.95
CA GLN A 97 -8.55 0.59 10.76
C GLN A 97 -7.10 0.83 10.30
N ALA A 98 -6.15 0.05 10.81
CA ALA A 98 -4.76 0.12 10.36
C ALA A 98 -4.61 -0.37 8.91
N LEU A 99 -5.28 -1.47 8.54
CA LEU A 99 -5.32 -1.97 7.17
C LEU A 99 -5.92 -0.92 6.21
N GLU A 100 -7.02 -0.29 6.62
CA GLU A 100 -7.64 0.78 5.84
C GLU A 100 -6.72 1.99 5.69
N THR A 101 -5.93 2.33 6.72
CA THR A 101 -4.95 3.41 6.65
C THR A 101 -3.84 3.10 5.63
N GLU A 102 -3.28 1.89 5.66
CA GLU A 102 -2.28 1.48 4.66
C GLU A 102 -2.87 1.48 3.23
N LEU A 103 -4.11 1.03 3.06
CA LEU A 103 -4.81 1.06 1.78
C LEU A 103 -5.06 2.49 1.27
N ARG A 104 -5.44 3.42 2.15
CA ARG A 104 -5.55 4.85 1.80
C ARG A 104 -4.19 5.43 1.40
N TRP A 105 -3.11 5.02 2.07
CA TRP A 105 -1.76 5.44 1.71
C TRP A 105 -1.37 4.94 0.31
N ALA A 106 -1.63 3.67 0.01
CA ALA A 106 -1.41 3.12 -1.33
C ALA A 106 -2.22 3.85 -2.42
N ALA A 107 -3.47 4.21 -2.10
CA ALA A 107 -4.32 4.97 -3.00
C ALA A 107 -3.82 6.40 -3.21
N HIS A 108 -3.32 7.05 -2.14
CA HIS A 108 -2.70 8.37 -2.21
C HIS A 108 -1.45 8.38 -3.11
N LEU A 109 -0.61 7.35 -3.01
CA LEU A 109 0.54 7.15 -3.91
C LEU A 109 0.13 6.83 -5.36
N GLY A 110 -1.13 6.50 -5.62
CA GLY A 110 -1.63 6.16 -6.96
C GLY A 110 -1.11 4.81 -7.47
N LEU A 111 -0.86 3.85 -6.57
CA LEU A 111 -0.38 2.52 -6.93
C LEU A 111 -1.42 1.77 -7.76
N ARG A 112 -0.97 1.00 -8.76
CA ARG A 112 -1.87 0.17 -9.58
C ARG A 112 -2.42 -1.04 -8.85
N ALA A 113 -1.70 -1.54 -7.85
CA ALA A 113 -2.00 -2.78 -7.16
C ALA A 113 -1.41 -2.77 -5.75
N VAL A 114 -2.07 -3.51 -4.85
CA VAL A 114 -1.62 -3.76 -3.49
C VAL A 114 -1.73 -5.25 -3.20
N LEU A 115 -0.66 -5.82 -2.66
CA LEU A 115 -0.60 -7.16 -2.10
C LEU A 115 -1.15 -7.10 -0.68
N LEU A 116 -2.17 -7.90 -0.41
CA LEU A 116 -2.76 -8.00 0.91
C LEU A 116 -2.35 -9.32 1.58
N PRO A 117 -2.20 -9.34 2.91
CA PRO A 117 -1.88 -10.57 3.61
C PRO A 117 -3.03 -11.58 3.47
N PRO A 118 -2.73 -12.88 3.39
CA PRO A 118 -3.75 -13.89 3.21
C PRO A 118 -4.72 -13.91 4.41
N PRO A 119 -6.03 -14.07 4.18
CA PRO A 119 -6.99 -14.18 5.26
C PRO A 119 -6.72 -15.45 6.09
N SER A 120 -6.98 -15.39 7.39
CA SER A 120 -6.85 -16.55 8.26
C SER A 120 -7.93 -17.59 7.94
N ALA A 121 -7.52 -18.77 7.49
CA ALA A 121 -8.43 -19.89 7.20
C ALA A 121 -9.20 -20.37 8.45
N ALA A 122 -8.65 -20.15 9.64
CA ALA A 122 -9.22 -20.63 10.90
C ALA A 122 -10.36 -19.73 11.44
N ALA A 123 -10.41 -18.46 11.05
CA ALA A 123 -11.24 -17.46 11.71
C ALA A 123 -12.35 -16.87 10.81
N GLY A 124 -12.64 -17.50 9.68
CA GLY A 124 -13.82 -17.19 8.85
C GLY A 124 -13.73 -15.92 8.00
N GLY A 125 -12.65 -15.14 8.08
CA GLY A 125 -12.30 -14.07 7.13
C GLY A 125 -13.28 -12.89 7.02
N CYS A 126 -14.33 -12.85 7.85
CA CYS A 126 -15.45 -11.94 7.68
C CYS A 126 -15.07 -10.49 8.00
N SER A 127 -14.25 -10.25 9.03
CA SER A 127 -13.83 -8.90 9.40
C SER A 127 -12.86 -8.33 8.37
N TYR A 128 -11.93 -9.17 7.90
CA TYR A 128 -11.01 -8.83 6.82
C TYR A 128 -11.76 -8.48 5.52
N ALA A 129 -12.67 -9.36 5.07
CA ALA A 129 -13.43 -9.15 3.85
C ALA A 129 -14.34 -7.92 3.95
N ARG A 130 -14.95 -7.67 5.12
CA ARG A 130 -15.73 -6.46 5.38
C ARG A 130 -14.87 -5.21 5.25
N ALA A 131 -13.73 -5.14 5.92
CA ALA A 131 -12.87 -3.96 5.91
C ALA A 131 -12.38 -3.61 4.49
N VAL A 132 -11.94 -4.63 3.72
CA VAL A 132 -11.54 -4.44 2.32
C VAL A 132 -12.72 -4.03 1.45
N GLY A 133 -13.89 -4.67 1.63
CA GLY A 133 -15.11 -4.34 0.89
C GLY A 133 -15.59 -2.91 1.15
N GLU A 134 -15.60 -2.48 2.41
CA GLU A 134 -15.94 -1.11 2.81
C GLU A 134 -14.99 -0.10 2.17
N PHE A 135 -13.68 -0.34 2.21
CA PHE A 135 -12.70 0.52 1.55
C PHE A 135 -12.95 0.64 0.03
N LEU A 136 -13.17 -0.49 -0.65
CA LEU A 136 -13.41 -0.52 -2.10
C LEU A 136 -14.71 0.20 -2.48
N LEU A 137 -15.76 0.10 -1.64
CA LEU A 137 -17.05 0.75 -1.88
C LEU A 137 -17.07 2.23 -1.49
N ALA A 138 -16.30 2.62 -0.47
CA ALA A 138 -16.17 4.01 -0.04
C ALA A 138 -15.54 4.88 -1.14
N GLY A 139 -14.76 4.27 -2.04
CA GLY A 139 -14.04 4.99 -3.09
C GLY A 139 -12.85 5.77 -2.54
N VAL A 140 -11.88 6.02 -3.41
CA VAL A 140 -10.76 6.92 -3.10
C VAL A 140 -11.22 8.32 -3.45
N PHE A 141 -11.89 9.00 -2.53
CA PHE A 141 -12.08 10.43 -2.67
C PHE A 141 -10.77 11.11 -2.28
N PRO A 142 -10.07 11.79 -3.21
CA PRO A 142 -9.04 12.72 -2.77
C PRO A 142 -9.73 13.74 -1.87
N GLU A 143 -9.24 13.87 -0.63
CA GLU A 143 -9.62 14.98 0.24
C GLU A 143 -9.51 16.27 -0.58
N PRO A 144 -10.53 17.15 -0.59
CA PRO A 144 -10.46 18.39 -1.34
C PRO A 144 -9.25 19.16 -0.82
N SER A 145 -8.26 19.36 -1.70
CA SER A 145 -7.10 20.17 -1.42
C SER A 145 -7.58 21.50 -0.86
N ALA A 146 -7.16 21.82 0.36
CA ALA A 146 -7.40 23.11 0.97
C ALA A 146 -6.58 24.18 0.25
N GLU A 147 -6.97 24.54 -0.97
CA GLU A 147 -6.52 25.75 -1.66
C GLU A 147 -7.67 26.77 -1.69
N GLU A 148 -7.57 27.76 -0.80
CA GLU A 148 -7.59 29.19 -1.13
C GLU A 148 -7.55 30.01 0.17
N GLY A 149 -6.36 30.09 0.76
CA GLY A 149 -6.03 31.15 1.71
C GLY A 149 -5.80 32.46 0.95
N GLY A 150 -6.89 33.13 0.52
CA GLY A 150 -6.81 34.47 -0.03
C GLY A 150 -6.19 35.45 1.00
N PRO A 151 -5.34 36.41 0.56
CA PRO A 151 -4.68 37.32 1.48
C PRO A 151 -5.72 38.18 2.22
N PRO A 152 -5.48 38.52 3.51
CA PRO A 152 -6.42 39.31 4.29
C PRO A 152 -6.57 40.71 3.68
N PRO A 153 -7.78 41.31 3.75
CA PRO A 153 -7.95 42.70 3.37
C PRO A 153 -7.11 43.57 4.32
N GLY A 154 -6.20 44.35 3.73
CA GLY A 154 -5.42 45.36 4.44
C GLY A 154 -6.31 46.46 5.04
N PRO A 155 -5.79 47.19 6.04
CA PRO A 155 -6.53 48.14 6.87
C PRO A 155 -7.07 49.35 6.12
#